data_AF-A0A2E8AVR9-F1
#
_entry.id   AF-A0A2E8AVR9-F1
#
_cell.length_a   1.000
_cell.length_b   1.000
_cell.length_c   1.000
_cell.angle_alpha   90.00
_cell.angle_beta   90.00
_cell.angle_gamma   90.00
#
_symmetry.space_group_name_H-M   'P 1'
#
loop_
_entity.id
_entity.type
_entity.pdbx_description
1 polymer ?
#
loop_
_entity_poly.entity_id
_entity_poly.type
_entity_poly.pdbx_seq_one_letter_code
_entity_poly.pdbx_strand_id
1 'polypeptide(L)'
;DRRRRLDELQRTIVQRRQELEKAEQEFRHHRPRSFSIVAYQGPQGTLRRPVFIECLPDRVVLQPEAIVLTKKDFQPPLGPGNPLAAALRATREYLAEQGHLKGVGEPYPLLVVRPHSSRAYTAARRAMKSWDAEFGYELIDNDMQLKYPPADPELAERLERTVTEARRRRVFLARAAPSRYRGSGGRGVGSELVASQHGGFVRRDGGSGSVLGDGWGEQGDGDLQDSTGEEGQLSESQQSGGNDGSEAGGQESLQIGSQAAASGVSAQQAPAGAETNHQKNSISTKSLAQSRGVNWGLPNSSRRAIAFTRPIRISCYLDRLVLHSEKGEPVPPRIIKFGDSTRASIDQFVSHVWSHMDRWGIAGAGSYWKPVLMVEVADDAEQRFLELKSLLDSSGIEVRRNTR
;
A
#
# COMPACT_ATOMS: atom_id res chain seq x y z
N ASP A 1 5.06 74.25 -28.95
CA ASP A 1 4.39 73.03 -28.44
C ASP A 1 5.12 71.71 -28.61
N ARG A 2 5.35 71.20 -29.82
CA ARG A 2 5.89 69.83 -30.00
C ARG A 2 7.23 69.57 -29.29
N ARG A 3 8.17 70.54 -29.32
CA ARG A 3 9.45 70.41 -28.61
C ARG A 3 9.29 70.37 -27.07
N ARG A 4 8.44 71.22 -26.49
CA ARG A 4 8.13 71.19 -25.05
C ARG A 4 7.49 69.86 -24.63
N ARG A 5 6.57 69.35 -25.44
CA ARG A 5 5.91 68.04 -25.20
C ARG A 5 6.93 66.89 -25.24
N LEU A 6 7.91 66.94 -26.14
CA LEU A 6 8.99 65.96 -26.22
C LEU A 6 9.91 66.03 -24.99
N ASP A 7 10.30 67.23 -24.56
CA ASP A 7 11.14 67.40 -23.37
C ASP A 7 10.44 66.93 -22.09
N GLU A 8 9.13 67.18 -21.97
CA GLU A 8 8.29 66.75 -20.85
C GLU A 8 8.13 65.22 -20.81
N LEU A 9 7.92 64.59 -21.98
CA LEU A 9 7.88 63.13 -22.09
C LEU A 9 9.24 62.50 -21.79
N GLN A 10 10.34 63.09 -22.26
CA GLN A 10 11.69 62.60 -21.94
C GLN A 10 11.98 62.67 -20.44
N ARG A 11 11.61 63.77 -19.77
CA ARG A 11 11.72 63.90 -18.30
C ARG A 11 10.88 62.84 -17.59
N THR A 12 9.66 62.61 -18.07
CA THR A 12 8.77 61.59 -17.51
C THR A 12 9.36 60.18 -17.66
N ILE A 13 9.94 59.85 -18.82
CA ILE A 13 10.59 58.55 -19.04
C ILE A 13 11.78 58.36 -18.09
N VAL A 14 12.62 59.39 -17.93
CA VAL A 14 13.78 59.33 -17.03
C VAL A 14 13.32 59.15 -15.59
N GLN A 15 12.32 59.92 -15.15
CA GLN A 15 11.76 59.81 -13.80
C GLN A 15 11.14 58.43 -13.55
N ARG A 16 10.33 57.93 -14.49
CA ARG A 16 9.73 56.59 -14.39
C ARG A 16 10.78 55.49 -14.36
N ARG A 17 11.86 55.60 -15.12
CA ARG A 17 12.98 54.64 -15.09
C ARG A 17 13.70 54.66 -13.74
N GLN A 18 13.93 55.84 -13.17
CA GLN A 18 14.53 55.97 -11.84
C GLN A 18 13.62 55.43 -10.74
N GLU A 19 12.31 55.65 -10.83
CA GLU A 19 11.32 55.02 -9.93
C GLU A 19 11.36 53.49 -10.04
N LEU A 20 11.47 52.96 -11.26
CA LEU A 20 11.55 51.53 -11.52
C LEU A 20 12.85 50.92 -10.99
N GLU A 21 13.99 51.59 -11.17
CA GLU A 21 15.28 51.18 -10.61
C GLU A 21 15.28 51.20 -9.07
N LYS A 22 14.72 52.25 -8.45
CA LYS A 22 14.58 52.30 -6.98
C LYS A 22 13.65 51.22 -6.46
N ALA A 23 12.50 51.04 -7.10
CA ALA A 23 11.56 49.97 -6.76
C ALA A 23 12.21 48.60 -6.91
N GLU A 24 12.97 48.35 -7.98
CA GLU A 24 13.72 47.10 -8.16
C GLU A 24 14.81 46.91 -7.09
N GLN A 25 15.52 47.95 -6.69
CA GLN A 25 16.54 47.89 -5.63
C GLN A 25 15.91 47.59 -4.27
N GLU A 26 14.82 48.29 -3.90
CA GLU A 26 14.04 48.00 -2.70
C GLU A 26 13.48 46.56 -2.74
N PHE A 27 12.97 46.13 -3.89
CA PHE A 27 12.48 44.76 -4.08
C PHE A 27 13.59 43.72 -3.97
N ARG A 28 14.82 44.01 -4.45
CA ARG A 28 15.98 43.13 -4.33
C ARG A 28 16.48 43.03 -2.90
N HIS A 29 16.47 44.14 -2.14
CA HIS A 29 16.87 44.17 -0.73
C HIS A 29 15.87 43.46 0.19
N HIS A 30 14.58 43.52 -0.13
CA HIS A 30 13.52 42.83 0.64
C HIS A 30 13.18 41.44 0.12
N ARG A 31 13.84 40.95 -0.94
CA ARG A 31 13.59 39.60 -1.44
C ARG A 31 14.19 38.57 -0.48
N PRO A 32 13.37 37.71 0.15
CA PRO A 32 13.92 36.57 0.87
C PRO A 32 14.79 35.75 -0.09
N ARG A 33 16.01 35.42 0.33
CA ARG A 33 16.95 34.63 -0.47
C ARG A 33 16.30 33.28 -0.74
N SER A 34 15.97 33.02 -2.00
CA SER A 34 15.36 31.77 -2.44
C SER A 34 16.44 30.81 -2.92
N PHE A 35 16.54 29.64 -2.30
CA PHE A 35 17.53 28.62 -2.62
C PHE A 35 16.91 27.53 -3.50
N SER A 36 17.68 26.96 -4.41
CA SER A 36 17.26 25.80 -5.22
C SER A 36 18.22 24.67 -4.95
N ILE A 37 17.69 23.48 -4.68
CA ILE A 37 18.51 22.27 -4.54
C ILE A 37 18.97 21.87 -5.93
N VAL A 38 20.26 22.06 -6.21
CA VAL A 38 20.89 21.65 -7.47
C VAL A 38 21.65 20.36 -7.22
N ALA A 39 21.48 19.36 -8.08
CA ALA A 39 22.25 18.12 -7.99
C ALA A 39 23.75 18.43 -8.09
N TYR A 40 24.53 17.88 -7.18
CA TYR A 40 25.98 18.04 -7.17
C TYR A 40 26.60 17.46 -8.46
N GLN A 41 27.26 18.31 -9.25
CA GLN A 41 27.97 17.91 -10.48
C GLN A 41 29.44 17.63 -10.15
N GLY A 42 29.75 16.39 -9.77
CA GLY A 42 31.12 15.92 -9.52
C GLY A 42 31.27 14.42 -9.81
N PRO A 43 32.44 13.80 -9.59
CA PRO A 43 32.70 12.39 -9.92
C PRO A 43 31.78 11.38 -9.21
N GLN A 44 31.20 11.79 -8.07
CA GLN A 44 30.24 11.02 -7.27
C GLN A 44 28.80 11.59 -7.39
N GLY A 45 28.59 12.53 -8.31
CA GLY A 45 27.30 13.15 -8.56
C GLY A 45 26.36 12.22 -9.29
N THR A 46 25.07 12.30 -8.96
CA THR A 46 24.02 11.58 -9.69
C THR A 46 23.34 12.54 -10.66
N LEU A 47 23.23 12.12 -11.92
CA LEU A 47 22.41 12.81 -12.92
C LEU A 47 20.91 12.52 -12.70
N ARG A 48 20.55 11.55 -11.85
CA ARG A 48 19.17 11.16 -11.58
C ARG A 48 18.36 12.37 -11.10
N ARG A 49 17.11 12.46 -11.54
CA ARG A 49 16.19 13.53 -11.11
C ARG A 49 15.68 13.25 -9.69
N PRO A 50 15.83 14.18 -8.73
CA PRO A 50 15.23 14.02 -7.41
C PRO A 50 13.70 14.23 -7.48
N VAL A 51 12.97 13.45 -6.67
CA VAL A 51 11.59 13.73 -6.28
C VAL A 51 11.63 14.35 -4.90
N PHE A 52 11.28 15.63 -4.79
CA PHE A 52 11.39 16.37 -3.53
C PHE A 52 10.27 15.97 -2.58
N ILE A 53 10.65 15.53 -1.39
CA ILE A 53 9.75 15.18 -0.30
C ILE A 53 10.02 16.15 0.84
N GLU A 54 9.27 17.25 0.89
CA GLU A 54 9.40 18.25 1.93
C GLU A 54 8.74 17.76 3.22
N CYS A 55 9.55 17.55 4.24
CA CYS A 55 9.09 17.21 5.58
C CYS A 55 8.83 18.51 6.34
N LEU A 56 7.57 18.77 6.66
CA LEU A 56 7.11 19.84 7.54
C LEU A 56 6.75 19.25 8.92
N PRO A 57 6.54 20.07 9.96
CA PRO A 57 6.27 19.56 11.30
C PRO A 57 5.09 18.58 11.36
N ASP A 58 3.97 18.90 10.71
CA ASP A 58 2.70 18.16 10.80
C ASP A 58 2.37 17.30 9.55
N ARG A 59 3.12 17.49 8.46
CA ARG A 59 2.81 16.92 7.14
C ARG A 59 4.06 16.66 6.30
N VAL A 60 3.88 15.87 5.26
CA VAL A 60 4.86 15.63 4.20
C VAL A 60 4.26 16.13 2.89
N VAL A 61 5.02 16.85 2.10
CA VAL A 61 4.56 17.42 0.82
C VAL A 61 5.46 16.92 -0.30
N LEU A 62 4.88 16.36 -1.37
CA LEU A 62 5.63 16.10 -2.59
C LEU A 62 5.64 17.37 -3.42
N GLN A 63 6.84 17.82 -3.78
CA GLN A 63 7.08 19.04 -4.54
C GLN A 63 7.64 18.68 -5.92
N PRO A 64 7.32 19.46 -6.97
CA PRO A 64 6.53 20.70 -6.96
C PRO A 64 5.00 20.52 -7.00
N GLU A 65 4.47 19.31 -7.15
CA GLU A 65 3.04 19.06 -7.37
C GLU A 65 2.14 19.34 -6.14
N ALA A 66 2.73 19.81 -5.04
CA ALA A 66 2.05 20.21 -3.81
C ALA A 66 1.14 19.12 -3.18
N ILE A 67 1.49 17.84 -3.35
CA ILE A 67 0.67 16.74 -2.84
C ILE A 67 0.91 16.56 -1.35
N VAL A 68 -0.12 16.88 -0.54
CA VAL A 68 -0.04 16.86 0.92
C VAL A 68 -0.42 15.49 1.49
N LEU A 69 0.48 14.94 2.29
CA LEU A 69 0.32 13.73 3.08
C LEU A 69 0.36 14.08 4.57
N THR A 70 -0.68 13.65 5.30
CA THR A 70 -0.85 13.98 6.72
C THR A 70 -0.53 12.77 7.60
N LYS A 71 -0.51 12.96 8.92
CA LYS A 71 -0.36 11.88 9.90
C LYS A 71 -1.25 10.65 9.64
N LYS A 72 -2.48 10.85 9.12
CA LYS A 72 -3.41 9.75 8.80
C LYS A 72 -2.88 8.81 7.71
N ASP A 73 -2.09 9.33 6.78
CA ASP A 73 -1.51 8.57 5.68
C ASP A 73 -0.40 7.63 6.16
N PHE A 74 0.22 7.94 7.31
CA PHE A 74 1.36 7.24 7.86
C PHE A 74 1.03 6.30 9.04
N GLN A 75 -0.24 6.10 9.41
CA GLN A 75 -0.54 5.20 10.54
C GLN A 75 -0.34 3.73 10.13
N PRO A 76 0.16 2.86 11.01
CA PRO A 76 0.33 1.43 10.71
C PRO A 76 -0.99 0.70 10.42
N PRO A 77 -0.91 -0.47 9.73
CA PRO A 77 0.25 -1.06 9.09
C PRO A 77 0.67 -0.28 7.82
N LEU A 78 1.97 -0.01 7.70
CA LEU A 78 2.56 0.57 6.50
C LEU A 78 2.98 -0.58 5.57
N GLY A 79 2.36 -0.64 4.40
CA GLY A 79 2.69 -1.60 3.34
C GLY A 79 3.05 -0.89 2.03
N PRO A 80 3.35 -1.64 0.96
CA PRO A 80 3.73 -1.07 -0.34
C PRO A 80 2.62 -0.27 -1.03
N GLY A 81 1.38 -0.33 -0.51
CA GLY A 81 0.24 0.48 -0.95
C GLY A 81 -0.01 1.72 -0.09
N ASN A 82 0.94 2.14 0.75
CA ASN A 82 0.77 3.39 1.49
C ASN A 82 0.79 4.61 0.53
N PRO A 83 0.14 5.72 0.90
CA PRO A 83 0.01 6.87 -0.01
C PRO A 83 1.33 7.44 -0.54
N LEU A 84 2.37 7.54 0.29
CA LEU A 84 3.67 8.05 -0.14
C LEU A 84 4.34 7.11 -1.16
N ALA A 85 4.39 5.81 -0.87
CA ALA A 85 4.99 4.84 -1.78
C ALA A 85 4.21 4.70 -3.10
N ALA A 86 2.89 4.86 -3.06
CA ALA A 86 2.05 4.88 -4.25
C ALA A 86 2.35 6.11 -5.12
N ALA A 87 2.45 7.29 -4.50
CA ALA A 87 2.78 8.54 -5.20
C ALA A 87 4.15 8.46 -5.87
N LEU A 88 5.20 8.02 -5.16
CA LEU A 88 6.55 7.90 -5.74
C LEU A 88 6.61 6.92 -6.90
N ARG A 89 5.84 5.83 -6.84
CA ARG A 89 5.72 4.89 -7.95
C ARG A 89 5.06 5.53 -9.16
N ALA A 90 3.95 6.25 -8.95
CA ALA A 90 3.25 6.98 -10.01
C ALA A 90 4.14 8.06 -10.65
N THR A 91 4.95 8.78 -9.87
CA THR A 91 5.94 9.73 -10.41
C THR A 91 6.95 9.03 -11.31
N ARG A 92 7.50 7.88 -10.87
CA ARG A 92 8.45 7.12 -11.70
C ARG A 92 7.82 6.63 -13.00
N GLU A 93 6.61 6.09 -12.93
CA GLU A 93 5.87 5.61 -14.10
C GLU A 93 5.59 6.75 -15.09
N TYR A 94 5.12 7.90 -14.60
CA TYR A 94 4.89 9.08 -15.43
C TYR A 94 6.17 9.56 -16.15
N LEU A 95 7.28 9.65 -15.42
CA LEU A 95 8.56 10.05 -16.02
C LEU A 95 9.11 9.02 -17.02
N ALA A 96 8.82 7.73 -16.82
CA ALA A 96 9.13 6.68 -17.78
C ALA A 96 8.31 6.84 -19.07
N GLU A 97 7.01 7.08 -18.95
CA GLU A 97 6.09 7.30 -20.08
C GLU A 97 6.51 8.50 -20.94
N GLN A 98 6.93 9.59 -20.30
CA GLN A 98 7.41 10.81 -20.97
C GLN A 98 8.84 10.67 -21.55
N GLY A 99 9.49 9.52 -21.39
CA GLY A 99 10.85 9.27 -21.91
C GLY A 99 11.97 9.97 -21.13
N HIS A 100 11.67 10.63 -20.01
CA HIS A 100 12.62 11.39 -19.19
C HIS A 100 13.68 10.52 -18.48
N LEU A 101 13.56 9.19 -18.53
CA LEU A 101 14.52 8.27 -17.90
C LEU A 101 15.71 7.93 -18.80
N LYS A 102 15.63 8.21 -20.12
CA LYS A 102 16.69 7.87 -21.08
C LYS A 102 17.95 8.70 -20.82
N GLY A 103 19.03 8.04 -20.41
CA GLY A 103 20.35 8.66 -20.19
C GLY A 103 20.55 9.34 -18.82
N VAL A 104 19.46 9.52 -18.04
CA VAL A 104 19.46 10.25 -16.76
C VAL A 104 19.23 9.30 -15.56
N GLY A 105 18.59 8.15 -15.80
CA GLY A 105 18.31 7.13 -14.77
C GLY A 105 16.96 7.32 -14.07
N GLU A 106 16.58 6.36 -13.22
CA GLU A 106 15.32 6.43 -12.46
C GLU A 106 15.33 7.61 -11.49
N PRO A 107 14.21 8.32 -11.28
CA PRO A 107 14.14 9.35 -10.26
C PRO A 107 14.37 8.73 -8.87
N TYR A 108 14.89 9.52 -7.93
CA TYR A 108 15.11 9.06 -6.56
C TYR A 108 14.43 10.00 -5.55
N PRO A 109 13.87 9.48 -4.45
CA PRO A 109 13.34 10.30 -3.37
C PRO A 109 14.44 11.14 -2.71
N LEU A 110 14.21 12.44 -2.55
CA LEU A 110 15.07 13.35 -1.78
C LEU A 110 14.25 13.99 -0.67
N LEU A 111 14.51 13.59 0.58
CA LEU A 111 13.83 14.16 1.74
C LEU A 111 14.45 15.50 2.12
N VAL A 112 13.66 16.55 2.13
CA VAL A 112 14.06 17.87 2.61
C VAL A 112 13.55 18.03 4.04
N VAL A 113 14.45 18.20 5.00
CA VAL A 113 14.11 18.13 6.43
C VAL A 113 14.49 19.43 7.14
N ARG A 114 13.48 20.11 7.70
CA ARG A 114 13.66 21.26 8.61
C ARG A 114 13.86 20.78 10.07
N PRO A 115 14.45 21.59 10.97
CA PRO A 115 14.73 21.18 12.37
C PRO A 115 13.50 20.66 13.13
N HIS A 116 12.32 21.22 12.87
CA HIS A 116 11.06 20.83 13.54
C HIS A 116 10.31 19.69 12.84
N SER A 117 10.90 19.06 11.82
CA SER A 117 10.24 18.07 10.96
C SER A 117 10.72 16.63 11.18
N SER A 118 11.42 16.35 12.29
CA SER A 118 11.98 15.02 12.61
C SER A 118 10.92 13.90 12.60
N ARG A 119 9.70 14.21 13.02
CA ARG A 119 8.58 13.26 13.07
C ARG A 119 8.06 12.93 11.67
N ALA A 120 7.90 13.94 10.81
CA ALA A 120 7.53 13.75 9.41
C ALA A 120 8.60 12.99 8.64
N TYR A 121 9.89 13.32 8.85
CA TYR A 121 11.01 12.58 8.29
C TYR A 121 10.96 11.09 8.68
N THR A 122 10.77 10.79 9.97
CA THR A 122 10.70 9.41 10.46
C THR A 122 9.49 8.67 9.88
N ALA A 123 8.33 9.34 9.76
CA ALA A 123 7.14 8.77 9.16
C ALA A 123 7.32 8.47 7.67
N ALA A 124 7.89 9.41 6.91
CA ALA A 124 8.23 9.24 5.50
C ALA A 124 9.22 8.09 5.29
N ARG A 125 10.31 8.04 6.07
CA ARG A 125 11.30 6.96 6.01
C ARG A 125 10.67 5.58 6.27
N ARG A 126 9.79 5.47 7.27
CA ARG A 126 9.07 4.21 7.55
C ARG A 126 8.13 3.81 6.42
N ALA A 127 7.44 4.77 5.79
CA ALA A 127 6.56 4.53 4.65
C ALA A 127 7.34 4.13 3.39
N MET A 128 8.59 4.56 3.28
CA MET A 128 9.49 4.22 2.18
C MET A 128 10.45 3.07 2.52
N LYS A 129 10.13 2.20 3.48
CA LYS A 129 11.02 1.09 3.88
C LYS A 129 11.46 0.20 2.70
N SER A 130 10.65 0.07 1.66
CA SER A 130 11.01 -0.69 0.44
C SER A 130 12.03 0.03 -0.46
N TRP A 131 12.40 1.27 -0.15
CA TRP A 131 13.35 2.11 -0.90
C TRP A 131 14.73 2.19 -0.23
N ASP A 132 15.04 1.21 0.63
CA ASP A 132 16.06 1.17 1.69
C ASP A 132 17.37 1.98 1.46
N ALA A 133 17.96 1.97 0.26
CA ALA A 133 19.24 2.62 -0.02
C ALA A 133 19.24 3.62 -1.19
N GLU A 134 18.09 3.87 -1.83
CA GLU A 134 17.99 4.73 -3.02
C GLU A 134 17.29 6.07 -2.73
N PHE A 135 17.57 6.67 -1.57
CA PHE A 135 17.05 8.00 -1.25
C PHE A 135 18.14 8.91 -0.69
N GLY A 136 18.02 10.21 -0.99
CA GLY A 136 18.82 11.25 -0.37
C GLY A 136 18.06 11.94 0.75
N TYR A 137 18.79 12.66 1.60
CA TYR A 137 18.19 13.65 2.49
C TYR A 137 19.05 14.90 2.53
N GLU A 138 18.39 16.05 2.68
CA GLU A 138 19.03 17.36 2.83
C GLU A 138 18.44 18.04 4.07
N LEU A 139 19.31 18.48 4.97
CA LEU A 139 18.92 19.27 6.13
C LEU A 139 18.93 20.73 5.73
N ILE A 140 17.83 21.44 5.98
CA ILE A 140 17.69 22.84 5.61
C ILE A 140 17.27 23.68 6.81
N ASP A 141 17.64 24.96 6.81
CA ASP A 141 17.21 25.88 7.87
C ASP A 141 15.71 26.16 7.82
N ASN A 142 15.14 26.54 8.96
CA ASN A 142 13.70 26.70 9.10
C ASN A 142 13.14 27.87 8.26
N ASP A 143 13.91 28.94 8.10
CA ASP A 143 13.58 30.15 7.34
C ASP A 143 14.02 30.08 5.87
N MET A 144 14.71 29.01 5.46
CA MET A 144 15.18 28.85 4.09
C MET A 144 14.01 28.64 3.12
N GLN A 145 13.81 29.60 2.21
CA GLN A 145 12.79 29.50 1.15
C GLN A 145 13.32 28.71 -0.03
N LEU A 146 12.74 27.54 -0.27
CA LEU A 146 13.08 26.70 -1.42
C LEU A 146 12.24 27.08 -2.64
N LYS A 147 12.89 27.17 -3.80
CA LYS A 147 12.23 27.23 -5.10
C LYS A 147 12.34 25.88 -5.79
N TYR A 148 11.18 25.32 -6.09
CA TYR A 148 11.04 24.12 -6.91
C TYR A 148 10.78 24.51 -8.37
N PRO A 149 11.06 23.62 -9.34
CA PRO A 149 10.61 23.82 -10.72
C PRO A 149 9.08 23.97 -10.79
N PRO A 150 8.53 24.52 -11.89
CA PRO A 150 7.08 24.58 -12.06
C PRO A 150 6.46 23.18 -11.99
N ALA A 151 5.29 23.09 -11.35
CA ALA A 151 4.54 21.85 -11.26
C ALA A 151 4.03 21.42 -12.65
N ASP A 152 4.07 20.11 -12.90
CA ASP A 152 3.44 19.52 -14.06
C ASP A 152 1.97 19.22 -13.73
N PRO A 153 1.00 19.86 -14.41
CA PRO A 153 -0.43 19.69 -14.10
C PRO A 153 -0.91 18.25 -14.27
N GLU A 154 -0.41 17.54 -15.27
CA GLU A 154 -0.84 16.17 -15.57
C GLU A 154 -0.31 15.19 -14.51
N LEU A 155 0.94 15.40 -14.08
CA LEU A 155 1.52 14.64 -12.98
C LEU A 155 0.78 14.93 -11.67
N ALA A 156 0.47 16.19 -11.38
CA ALA A 156 -0.26 16.58 -10.18
C ALA A 156 -1.62 15.86 -10.09
N GLU A 157 -2.42 15.90 -11.16
CA GLU A 157 -3.72 15.20 -11.22
C GLU A 157 -3.55 13.68 -11.01
N ARG A 158 -2.55 13.08 -11.67
CA ARG A 158 -2.25 11.65 -11.52
C ARG A 158 -1.88 11.29 -10.07
N LEU A 159 -1.07 12.13 -9.42
CA LEU A 159 -0.65 11.91 -8.04
C LEU A 159 -1.82 12.07 -7.06
N GLU A 160 -2.65 13.09 -7.23
CA GLU A 160 -3.85 13.28 -6.42
C GLU A 160 -4.79 12.07 -6.49
N ARG A 161 -5.04 11.58 -7.71
CA ARG A 161 -5.84 10.37 -7.93
C ARG A 161 -5.22 9.15 -7.25
N THR A 162 -3.93 8.93 -7.46
CA THR A 162 -3.20 7.78 -6.88
C THR A 162 -3.23 7.79 -5.36
N VAL A 163 -2.99 8.95 -4.73
CA VAL A 163 -3.04 9.12 -3.29
C VAL A 163 -4.46 8.90 -2.76
N THR A 164 -5.47 9.40 -3.46
CA THR A 164 -6.88 9.20 -3.10
C THR A 164 -7.27 7.73 -3.16
N GLU A 165 -6.88 7.00 -4.21
CA GLU A 165 -7.11 5.57 -4.34
C GLU A 165 -6.38 4.77 -3.24
N ALA A 166 -5.13 5.12 -2.93
CA ALA A 166 -4.38 4.51 -1.83
C ALA A 166 -5.07 4.72 -0.48
N ARG A 167 -5.56 5.94 -0.21
CA ARG A 167 -6.36 6.26 1.00
C ARG A 167 -7.63 5.42 1.07
N ARG A 168 -8.39 5.32 -0.02
CA ARG A 168 -9.62 4.50 -0.09
C ARG A 168 -9.34 3.02 0.16
N ARG A 169 -8.31 2.47 -0.50
CA ARG A 169 -7.89 1.08 -0.32
C ARG A 169 -7.49 0.79 1.12
N ARG A 170 -6.76 1.71 1.75
CA ARG A 170 -6.37 1.62 3.16
C ARG A 170 -7.59 1.60 4.10
N VAL A 171 -8.57 2.48 3.88
CA VAL A 171 -9.82 2.48 4.67
C VAL A 171 -10.58 1.16 4.50
N PHE A 172 -10.67 0.67 3.26
CA PHE A 172 -11.30 -0.63 2.97
C PHE A 172 -10.60 -1.78 3.69
N LEU A 173 -9.27 -1.86 3.61
CA LEU A 173 -8.48 -2.88 4.30
C LEU A 173 -8.59 -2.77 5.83
N ALA A 174 -8.67 -1.56 6.37
CA ALA A 174 -8.87 -1.34 7.79
C ALA A 174 -10.24 -1.87 8.27
N ARG A 175 -11.29 -1.74 7.43
CA ARG A 175 -12.62 -2.30 7.70
C ARG A 175 -12.65 -3.82 7.56
N ALA A 176 -11.96 -4.37 6.55
CA ALA A 176 -11.92 -5.81 6.28
C ALA A 176 -11.02 -6.59 7.25
N ALA A 177 -10.00 -5.95 7.83
CA ALA A 177 -9.06 -6.58 8.76
C ALA A 177 -8.81 -5.68 10.00
N PRO A 178 -9.85 -5.45 10.83
CA PRO A 178 -9.78 -4.48 11.92
C PRO A 178 -8.71 -4.84 12.94
N SER A 179 -8.46 -6.12 13.25
CA SER A 179 -7.41 -6.49 14.23
C SER A 179 -6.00 -6.05 13.81
N ARG A 180 -5.69 -5.98 12.51
CA ARG A 180 -4.37 -5.56 12.01
C ARG A 180 -4.21 -4.05 11.94
N TYR A 181 -5.32 -3.32 11.77
CA TYR A 181 -5.36 -1.86 11.64
C TYR A 181 -5.79 -1.14 12.95
N ARG A 182 -6.41 -1.85 13.90
CA ARG A 182 -6.76 -1.39 15.27
C ARG A 182 -5.55 -1.45 16.22
N GLY A 183 -4.51 -2.21 15.86
CA GLY A 183 -3.36 -2.53 16.71
C GLY A 183 -2.32 -1.44 16.91
N SER A 184 -2.50 -0.20 16.42
CA SER A 184 -1.52 0.90 16.62
C SER A 184 -2.06 2.06 17.47
N GLY A 185 -3.16 1.85 18.20
CA GLY A 185 -3.76 2.85 19.10
C GLY A 185 -3.93 2.40 20.56
N GLY A 186 -3.41 1.25 20.98
CA GLY A 186 -3.69 0.74 22.33
C GLY A 186 -2.90 -0.48 22.82
N ARG A 187 -1.80 -0.85 22.18
CA ARG A 187 -0.83 -1.80 22.77
C ARG A 187 0.56 -1.19 22.65
N GLY A 188 0.86 -0.33 23.61
CA GLY A 188 2.22 0.10 23.88
C GLY A 188 3.11 -1.12 24.07
N VAL A 189 4.24 -1.08 23.38
CA VAL A 189 5.45 -1.78 23.78
C VAL A 189 5.80 -1.24 25.17
N GLY A 190 5.41 -1.98 26.20
CA GLY A 190 5.45 -1.51 27.59
C GLY A 190 4.69 -2.45 28.52
N SER A 191 4.91 -3.76 28.38
CA SER A 191 4.59 -4.70 29.45
C SER A 191 5.86 -4.87 30.27
N GLU A 192 6.05 -4.01 31.26
CA GLU A 192 7.17 -4.16 32.20
C GLU A 192 6.97 -5.46 32.99
N LEU A 193 7.89 -6.40 32.78
CA LEU A 193 7.98 -7.65 33.51
C LEU A 193 8.68 -7.36 34.83
N VAL A 194 7.96 -7.43 35.95
CA VAL A 194 8.53 -7.20 37.29
C VAL A 194 8.84 -8.54 37.94
N ALA A 195 10.06 -8.69 38.48
CA ALA A 195 10.48 -9.89 39.18
C ALA A 195 9.68 -10.07 40.49
N SER A 196 9.07 -11.25 40.65
CA SER A 196 8.44 -11.67 41.90
C SER A 196 9.49 -12.14 42.89
N GLN A 197 9.21 -11.97 44.19
CA GLN A 197 10.13 -12.33 45.28
C GLN A 197 10.39 -13.84 45.42
N HIS A 198 9.78 -14.68 44.58
CA HIS A 198 9.97 -16.15 44.58
C HIS A 198 10.53 -16.68 43.24
N GLY A 199 11.11 -15.80 42.41
CA GLY A 199 11.77 -16.20 41.16
C GLY A 199 10.80 -16.39 40.00
N GLY A 200 10.54 -15.31 39.26
CA GLY A 200 9.73 -15.30 38.03
C GLY A 200 9.09 -13.94 37.79
N PHE A 201 8.84 -13.55 36.53
CA PHE A 201 8.30 -12.23 36.20
C PHE A 201 6.77 -12.24 36.04
N VAL A 202 6.08 -11.24 36.60
CA VAL A 202 4.62 -11.08 36.48
C VAL A 202 4.29 -9.70 35.89
N ARG A 203 3.25 -9.64 35.06
CA ARG A 203 2.73 -8.43 34.42
C ARG A 203 1.83 -7.69 35.40
N ARG A 204 2.19 -6.46 35.77
CA ARG A 204 1.40 -5.62 36.67
C ARG A 204 0.41 -4.79 35.84
N ASP A 205 -0.88 -5.09 35.98
CA ASP A 205 -1.95 -4.25 35.44
C ASP A 205 -2.46 -3.29 36.52
N GLY A 206 -2.35 -1.99 36.26
CA GLY A 206 -3.17 -0.95 36.90
C GLY A 206 -2.43 0.10 37.74
N GLY A 207 -2.59 1.37 37.32
CA GLY A 207 -2.91 2.47 38.24
C GLY A 207 -1.82 3.47 38.62
N SER A 208 -1.83 4.60 37.90
CA SER A 208 -1.42 5.97 38.31
C SER A 208 0.03 6.22 38.77
N GLY A 209 0.73 7.06 38.01
CA GLY A 209 2.02 7.66 38.38
C GLY A 209 2.77 8.16 37.15
N SER A 210 2.71 9.47 36.91
CA SER A 210 3.34 10.18 35.80
C SER A 210 4.82 9.85 35.62
N VAL A 211 5.28 9.66 34.38
CA VAL A 211 6.29 10.52 33.67
C VAL A 211 6.81 9.83 32.38
N LEU A 212 6.76 10.59 31.28
CA LEU A 212 7.22 10.37 29.89
C LEU A 212 6.30 9.60 28.93
N GLY A 213 5.30 10.30 28.40
CA GLY A 213 4.47 9.87 27.28
C GLY A 213 4.59 10.83 26.08
N ASP A 214 5.01 10.27 24.95
CA ASP A 214 4.95 10.85 23.61
C ASP A 214 3.52 11.31 23.26
N GLY A 215 3.29 12.61 23.32
CA GLY A 215 2.05 13.27 22.88
C GLY A 215 2.37 14.39 21.90
N TRP A 216 1.70 14.39 20.74
CA TRP A 216 1.38 15.68 20.11
C TRP A 216 0.33 16.33 21.03
N GLY A 217 0.80 17.10 22.01
CA GLY A 217 -0.06 17.85 22.94
C GLY A 217 -0.10 19.31 22.50
N GLU A 218 -1.30 19.77 22.20
CA GLU A 218 -1.64 21.15 21.91
C GLU A 218 -1.67 21.92 23.23
N GLN A 219 -1.03 23.09 23.26
CA GLN A 219 -0.98 23.99 24.40
C GLN A 219 -1.99 25.12 24.11
N GLY A 220 -2.99 25.27 24.96
CA GLY A 220 -3.99 26.33 24.88
C GLY A 220 -4.74 26.48 26.20
N ASP A 221 -4.43 27.54 26.91
CA ASP A 221 -5.09 28.05 28.12
C ASP A 221 -6.55 28.50 27.87
N GLY A 222 -7.40 28.43 28.92
CA GLY A 222 -8.49 29.41 29.08
C GLY A 222 -9.90 28.89 29.46
N ASP A 223 -10.06 28.62 30.76
CA ASP A 223 -11.16 29.09 31.63
C ASP A 223 -12.59 28.49 31.64
N LEU A 224 -13.15 28.56 32.85
CA LEU A 224 -14.29 27.86 33.46
C LEU A 224 -15.69 28.40 33.10
N GLN A 225 -16.71 27.53 33.04
CA GLN A 225 -17.93 27.73 33.86
C GLN A 225 -18.79 26.46 34.04
N ASP A 226 -19.30 26.37 35.26
CA ASP A 226 -20.15 25.38 35.92
C ASP A 226 -21.65 25.56 35.59
N SER A 227 -22.41 24.45 35.53
CA SER A 227 -23.84 24.40 35.93
C SER A 227 -24.46 22.99 35.82
N THR A 228 -24.60 22.35 36.97
CA THR A 228 -25.73 21.58 37.56
C THR A 228 -27.02 21.21 36.79
N GLY A 229 -27.54 20.00 37.09
CA GLY A 229 -28.97 19.56 37.08
C GLY A 229 -29.49 19.02 35.73
N GLU A 230 -30.32 17.97 35.59
CA GLU A 230 -31.25 17.27 36.48
C GLU A 230 -31.73 15.94 35.82
N GLU A 231 -32.44 15.12 36.59
CA GLU A 231 -32.89 13.73 36.36
C GLU A 231 -34.20 13.57 35.53
N GLY A 232 -34.60 12.31 35.26
CA GLY A 232 -35.95 11.88 34.89
C GLY A 232 -35.99 11.05 33.59
N GLN A 233 -35.86 9.71 33.54
CA GLN A 233 -36.60 8.59 34.15
C GLN A 233 -37.99 8.28 33.50
N LEU A 234 -38.18 6.97 33.21
CA LEU A 234 -39.44 6.21 32.98
C LEU A 234 -40.04 6.32 31.55
N SER A 235 -40.58 5.29 30.89
CA SER A 235 -41.21 4.00 31.27
C SER A 235 -41.18 3.04 30.04
N GLU A 236 -41.01 1.72 30.17
CA GLU A 236 -42.08 0.69 30.31
C GLU A 236 -42.90 0.53 29.00
N SER A 237 -43.19 -0.62 28.39
CA SER A 237 -43.15 -2.04 28.73
C SER A 237 -43.52 -2.88 27.48
N GLN A 238 -43.46 -4.20 27.65
CA GLN A 238 -44.32 -5.23 27.03
C GLN A 238 -43.96 -5.89 25.68
N GLN A 239 -43.60 -7.16 25.87
CA GLN A 239 -43.83 -8.40 25.11
C GLN A 239 -44.91 -8.47 24.00
N SER A 240 -44.69 -9.53 23.20
CA SER A 240 -45.59 -10.24 22.25
C SER A 240 -45.36 -9.85 20.78
N GLY A 241 -45.18 -10.73 19.80
CA GLY A 241 -45.51 -12.16 19.67
C GLY A 241 -46.61 -12.33 18.61
N GLY A 242 -46.25 -12.84 17.42
CA GLY A 242 -47.15 -13.22 16.28
C GLY A 242 -47.74 -12.03 15.50
N ASN A 243 -48.00 -12.03 14.18
CA ASN A 243 -48.20 -13.08 13.17
C ASN A 243 -48.17 -12.45 11.74
N ASP A 244 -48.08 -13.29 10.69
CA ASP A 244 -48.44 -13.12 9.26
C ASP A 244 -47.76 -12.00 8.42
N GLY A 245 -47.35 -12.19 7.16
CA GLY A 245 -47.79 -13.09 6.09
C GLY A 245 -48.26 -12.22 4.92
N SER A 246 -47.55 -12.22 3.77
CA SER A 246 -48.06 -11.79 2.45
C SER A 246 -47.03 -12.04 1.32
N GLU A 247 -47.35 -13.00 0.46
CA GLU A 247 -46.88 -13.12 -0.92
C GLU A 247 -47.84 -12.33 -1.85
N ALA A 248 -47.28 -11.69 -2.88
CA ALA A 248 -47.93 -11.35 -4.14
C ALA A 248 -46.81 -10.96 -5.13
N GLY A 249 -46.78 -11.32 -6.41
CA GLY A 249 -47.68 -12.09 -7.27
C GLY A 249 -47.14 -11.93 -8.69
N GLY A 250 -46.85 -13.04 -9.38
CA GLY A 250 -46.42 -13.05 -10.78
C GLY A 250 -47.55 -13.63 -11.64
N GLN A 251 -48.06 -12.84 -12.58
CA GLN A 251 -49.08 -13.25 -13.54
C GLN A 251 -48.42 -13.61 -14.88
N GLU A 252 -48.82 -14.75 -15.43
CA GLU A 252 -48.53 -15.21 -16.78
C GLU A 252 -49.55 -14.69 -17.81
N SER A 253 -49.06 -14.65 -19.05
CA SER A 253 -49.70 -15.05 -20.32
C SER A 253 -49.88 -13.94 -21.35
N LEU A 254 -49.25 -14.13 -22.53
CA LEU A 254 -49.95 -14.46 -23.77
C LEU A 254 -48.96 -14.70 -24.93
N GLN A 255 -49.41 -15.56 -25.83
CA GLN A 255 -48.71 -16.24 -26.91
C GLN A 255 -49.06 -15.60 -28.27
N ILE A 256 -48.15 -15.75 -29.27
CA ILE A 256 -48.29 -15.77 -30.75
C ILE A 256 -46.87 -15.45 -31.27
N GLY A 257 -46.16 -16.16 -32.15
CA GLY A 257 -46.44 -17.28 -33.05
C GLY A 257 -45.73 -16.97 -34.38
N SER A 258 -44.76 -17.78 -34.83
CA SER A 258 -44.32 -17.89 -36.23
C SER A 258 -43.46 -19.16 -36.42
N GLN A 259 -43.69 -19.80 -37.56
CA GLN A 259 -43.35 -21.18 -37.93
C GLN A 259 -41.94 -21.32 -38.53
N ALA A 260 -41.37 -22.53 -38.49
CA ALA A 260 -41.01 -23.31 -39.68
C ALA A 260 -40.42 -24.67 -39.28
N ALA A 261 -40.91 -25.72 -39.95
CA ALA A 261 -40.61 -27.13 -39.73
C ALA A 261 -39.78 -27.72 -40.87
N ALA A 262 -38.96 -28.74 -40.57
CA ALA A 262 -38.62 -29.90 -41.44
C ALA A 262 -37.75 -30.86 -40.58
N SER A 263 -38.26 -32.01 -40.09
CA SER A 263 -38.53 -33.30 -40.76
C SER A 263 -37.34 -34.29 -40.80
N GLY A 264 -37.48 -35.40 -40.05
CA GLY A 264 -36.91 -36.75 -40.25
C GLY A 264 -35.43 -36.98 -39.86
N VAL A 265 -34.99 -38.10 -39.29
CA VAL A 265 -35.43 -39.52 -39.39
C VAL A 265 -35.00 -40.33 -38.14
N SER A 266 -35.74 -41.42 -37.91
CA SER A 266 -35.73 -42.42 -36.83
C SER A 266 -34.47 -43.28 -36.59
N ALA A 267 -34.49 -43.94 -35.41
CA ALA A 267 -34.21 -45.35 -35.13
C ALA A 267 -32.87 -45.79 -34.45
N GLN A 268 -33.00 -46.16 -33.17
CA GLN A 268 -32.67 -47.46 -32.53
C GLN A 268 -31.21 -48.02 -32.44
N GLN A 269 -30.73 -48.12 -31.18
CA GLN A 269 -30.06 -49.24 -30.44
C GLN A 269 -29.31 -50.34 -31.23
N ALA A 270 -28.13 -50.89 -30.87
CA ALA A 270 -27.33 -51.07 -29.63
C ALA A 270 -25.92 -51.67 -30.04
N PRO A 271 -25.14 -52.41 -29.20
CA PRO A 271 -24.52 -52.17 -27.87
C PRO A 271 -22.96 -52.34 -27.93
N ALA A 272 -22.33 -52.50 -26.75
CA ALA A 272 -21.00 -53.06 -26.48
C ALA A 272 -19.86 -52.06 -26.17
N GLY A 273 -19.68 -51.80 -24.87
CA GLY A 273 -18.48 -51.18 -24.31
C GLY A 273 -18.27 -51.71 -22.90
N ALA A 274 -17.55 -52.81 -22.77
CA ALA A 274 -17.01 -53.29 -21.52
C ALA A 274 -15.49 -53.05 -21.54
N GLU A 275 -15.06 -51.88 -21.10
CA GLU A 275 -13.70 -51.69 -20.60
C GLU A 275 -13.74 -50.87 -19.30
N THR A 276 -13.39 -51.59 -18.25
CA THR A 276 -13.07 -51.19 -16.87
C THR A 276 -12.52 -49.77 -16.73
N ASN A 277 -13.37 -48.89 -16.22
CA ASN A 277 -12.97 -47.59 -15.70
C ASN A 277 -12.32 -47.81 -14.33
N HIS A 278 -10.99 -47.86 -14.28
CA HIS A 278 -10.25 -47.70 -13.03
C HIS A 278 -10.50 -46.28 -12.52
N GLN A 279 -11.53 -46.12 -11.68
CA GLN A 279 -11.73 -44.96 -10.82
C GLN A 279 -10.52 -44.82 -9.89
N LYS A 280 -9.50 -44.08 -10.35
CA LYS A 280 -8.60 -43.38 -9.44
C LYS A 280 -9.42 -42.32 -8.74
N ASN A 281 -9.73 -42.62 -7.49
CA ASN A 281 -10.38 -41.74 -6.53
C ASN A 281 -9.56 -40.44 -6.42
N SER A 282 -9.92 -39.41 -7.20
CA SER A 282 -9.33 -38.08 -7.09
C SER A 282 -10.10 -37.31 -6.01
N ILE A 283 -9.44 -37.10 -4.88
CA ILE A 283 -9.91 -36.21 -3.81
C ILE A 283 -10.03 -34.81 -4.42
N SER A 284 -11.24 -34.39 -4.77
CA SER A 284 -11.49 -33.10 -5.42
C SER A 284 -11.54 -31.96 -4.39
N THR A 285 -10.39 -31.62 -3.81
CA THR A 285 -10.26 -30.29 -3.19
C THR A 285 -10.47 -29.23 -4.26
N LYS A 286 -11.59 -28.51 -4.24
CA LYS A 286 -11.84 -27.47 -5.24
C LYS A 286 -10.83 -26.33 -5.09
N SER A 287 -10.24 -25.93 -6.22
CA SER A 287 -9.32 -24.78 -6.30
C SER A 287 -9.95 -23.53 -5.68
N LEU A 288 -9.14 -22.75 -4.96
CA LEU A 288 -9.57 -21.48 -4.38
C LEU A 288 -9.87 -20.42 -5.46
N ALA A 289 -9.35 -20.58 -6.67
CA ALA A 289 -9.60 -19.67 -7.79
C ALA A 289 -11.08 -19.65 -8.21
N GLN A 290 -11.83 -20.74 -7.97
CA GLN A 290 -13.28 -20.77 -8.21
C GLN A 290 -14.03 -19.71 -7.38
N SER A 291 -13.54 -19.42 -6.18
CA SER A 291 -14.13 -18.42 -5.27
C SER A 291 -13.44 -17.06 -5.31
N ARG A 292 -12.13 -17.01 -5.63
CA ARG A 292 -11.29 -15.81 -5.50
C ARG A 292 -10.88 -15.19 -6.84
N GLY A 293 -11.25 -15.83 -7.95
CA GLY A 293 -10.80 -15.45 -9.28
C GLY A 293 -9.41 -15.98 -9.62
N VAL A 294 -9.06 -15.90 -10.90
CA VAL A 294 -7.75 -16.32 -11.43
C VAL A 294 -6.65 -15.36 -10.95
N ASN A 295 -5.46 -15.88 -10.65
CA ASN A 295 -4.28 -15.13 -10.19
C ASN A 295 -4.43 -14.43 -8.83
N TRP A 296 -5.38 -14.87 -7.99
CA TRP A 296 -5.62 -14.30 -6.66
C TRP A 296 -4.38 -14.35 -5.72
N GLY A 297 -3.45 -15.27 -5.97
CA GLY A 297 -2.22 -15.46 -5.20
C GLY A 297 -1.09 -14.51 -5.59
N LEU A 298 -1.29 -13.61 -6.57
CA LEU A 298 -0.27 -12.68 -7.03
C LEU A 298 -0.72 -11.22 -6.78
N PRO A 299 -0.03 -10.46 -5.91
CA PRO A 299 -0.47 -9.11 -5.54
C PRO A 299 -0.35 -8.05 -6.65
N ASN A 300 0.43 -8.32 -7.71
CA ASN A 300 0.76 -7.36 -8.77
C ASN A 300 0.52 -7.90 -10.21
N SER A 301 -0.24 -8.99 -10.38
CA SER A 301 -0.45 -9.56 -11.72
C SER A 301 -1.38 -8.67 -12.56
N SER A 302 -0.89 -8.10 -13.65
CA SER A 302 -1.72 -7.45 -14.68
C SER A 302 -1.54 -8.17 -16.02
N ARG A 303 -2.54 -8.12 -16.91
CA ARG A 303 -2.52 -8.85 -18.20
C ARG A 303 -1.39 -8.42 -19.15
N ARG A 304 -0.77 -7.26 -18.89
CA ARG A 304 0.30 -6.68 -19.72
C ARG A 304 1.69 -6.78 -19.07
N ALA A 305 1.78 -7.29 -17.83
CA ALA A 305 3.04 -7.35 -17.10
C ALA A 305 3.83 -8.62 -17.39
N ILE A 306 5.15 -8.49 -17.51
CA ILE A 306 6.08 -9.59 -17.77
C ILE A 306 6.39 -10.32 -16.45
N ALA A 307 6.29 -11.64 -16.44
CA ALA A 307 6.54 -12.44 -15.25
C ALA A 307 8.02 -12.87 -15.17
N PHE A 308 8.72 -12.48 -14.10
CA PHE A 308 10.02 -13.06 -13.75
C PHE A 308 9.86 -14.12 -12.67
N THR A 309 10.41 -15.31 -12.91
CA THR A 309 10.25 -16.45 -12.00
C THR A 309 11.46 -16.61 -11.09
N ARG A 310 11.20 -16.90 -9.81
CA ARG A 310 12.24 -17.30 -8.85
C ARG A 310 11.78 -18.53 -8.06
N PRO A 311 12.66 -19.52 -7.85
CA PRO A 311 12.32 -20.71 -7.10
C PRO A 311 12.31 -20.44 -5.60
N ILE A 312 11.29 -20.92 -4.90
CA ILE A 312 11.24 -20.97 -3.44
C ILE A 312 11.27 -22.44 -3.03
N ARG A 313 12.25 -22.82 -2.22
CA ARG A 313 12.37 -24.20 -1.73
C ARG A 313 11.46 -24.41 -0.54
N ILE A 314 10.68 -25.49 -0.58
CA ILE A 314 9.73 -25.84 0.46
C ILE A 314 9.89 -27.32 0.80
N SER A 315 9.92 -27.64 2.09
CA SER A 315 9.73 -29.03 2.54
C SER A 315 8.32 -29.21 3.06
N CYS A 316 7.62 -30.23 2.56
CA CYS A 316 6.27 -30.59 2.93
C CYS A 316 6.29 -31.84 3.81
N TYR A 317 5.81 -31.70 5.04
CA TYR A 317 5.61 -32.78 6.01
C TYR A 317 4.12 -32.95 6.30
N LEU A 318 3.75 -34.01 7.01
CA LEU A 318 2.35 -34.28 7.35
C LEU A 318 1.68 -33.17 8.19
N ASP A 319 2.45 -32.55 9.10
CA ASP A 319 1.98 -31.57 10.08
C ASP A 319 2.38 -30.12 9.77
N ARG A 320 3.28 -29.89 8.80
CA ARG A 320 3.83 -28.55 8.51
C ARG A 320 4.42 -28.40 7.11
N LEU A 321 4.45 -27.15 6.66
CA LEU A 321 5.26 -26.67 5.54
C LEU A 321 6.45 -25.87 6.07
N VAL A 322 7.63 -26.11 5.53
CA VAL A 322 8.85 -25.38 5.87
C VAL A 322 9.32 -24.60 4.65
N LEU A 323 9.25 -23.27 4.71
CA LEU A 323 9.83 -22.38 3.71
C LEU A 323 11.30 -22.16 4.03
N HIS A 324 12.19 -22.57 3.12
CA HIS A 324 13.63 -22.36 3.28
C HIS A 324 14.04 -20.96 2.84
N SER A 325 15.01 -20.39 3.56
CA SER A 325 15.68 -19.14 3.15
C SER A 325 16.57 -19.38 1.94
N GLU A 326 16.95 -18.31 1.24
CA GLU A 326 17.90 -18.44 0.14
C GLU A 326 19.29 -18.86 0.64
N LYS A 327 20.02 -19.59 -0.23
CA LYS A 327 21.33 -20.13 0.11
C LYS A 327 22.29 -18.99 0.44
N GLY A 328 22.76 -18.91 1.68
CA GLY A 328 23.66 -17.87 2.17
C GLY A 328 23.00 -16.78 3.02
N GLU A 329 21.68 -16.82 3.21
CA GLU A 329 21.01 -15.92 4.16
C GLU A 329 21.03 -16.48 5.60
N PRO A 330 21.40 -15.67 6.61
CA PRO A 330 21.37 -16.06 8.02
C PRO A 330 19.95 -15.99 8.63
N VAL A 331 18.92 -16.29 7.84
CA VAL A 331 17.52 -16.23 8.28
C VAL A 331 17.01 -17.65 8.50
N PRO A 332 16.44 -17.95 9.68
CA PRO A 332 15.92 -19.29 9.95
C PRO A 332 14.75 -19.63 9.02
N PRO A 333 14.57 -20.91 8.66
CA PRO A 333 13.46 -21.34 7.83
C PRO A 333 12.13 -21.07 8.53
N ARG A 334 11.11 -20.69 7.75
CA ARG A 334 9.77 -20.38 8.28
C ARG A 334 8.93 -21.64 8.34
N ILE A 335 8.45 -21.98 9.52
CA ILE A 335 7.62 -23.16 9.76
C ILE A 335 6.15 -22.75 9.83
N ILE A 336 5.32 -23.44 9.06
CA ILE A 336 3.88 -23.19 8.94
C ILE A 336 3.19 -24.50 9.28
N LYS A 337 2.62 -24.58 10.48
CA LYS A 337 1.89 -25.78 10.90
C LYS A 337 0.56 -25.86 10.17
N PHE A 338 0.18 -27.06 9.76
CA PHE A 338 -1.18 -27.32 9.30
C PHE A 338 -2.13 -27.21 10.50
N GLY A 339 -3.23 -26.47 10.32
CA GLY A 339 -4.36 -26.52 11.25
C GLY A 339 -5.23 -27.74 10.97
N ASP A 340 -6.53 -27.63 11.21
CA ASP A 340 -7.49 -28.72 11.00
C ASP A 340 -7.53 -29.21 9.54
N SER A 341 -7.13 -28.36 8.58
CA SER A 341 -6.99 -28.73 7.17
C SER A 341 -5.90 -27.91 6.45
N THR A 342 -5.39 -28.45 5.34
CA THR A 342 -4.49 -27.73 4.42
C THR A 342 -5.10 -26.41 3.94
N ARG A 343 -6.43 -26.38 3.74
CA ARG A 343 -7.18 -25.18 3.34
C ARG A 343 -7.16 -24.09 4.40
N ALA A 344 -7.24 -24.45 5.69
CA ALA A 344 -7.21 -23.46 6.78
C ALA A 344 -5.86 -22.73 6.86
N SER A 345 -4.76 -23.43 6.54
CA SER A 345 -3.40 -22.86 6.58
C SER A 345 -2.99 -22.13 5.30
N ILE A 346 -3.79 -22.17 4.23
CA ILE A 346 -3.40 -21.66 2.92
C ILE A 346 -3.13 -20.15 2.90
N ASP A 347 -3.93 -19.37 3.65
CA ASP A 347 -3.81 -17.92 3.69
C ASP A 347 -2.57 -17.49 4.46
N GLN A 348 -2.26 -18.20 5.56
CA GLN A 348 -1.01 -18.03 6.27
C GLN A 348 0.19 -18.40 5.39
N PHE A 349 0.09 -19.52 4.67
CA PHE A 349 1.12 -19.97 3.75
C PHE A 349 1.40 -18.95 2.63
N VAL A 350 0.37 -18.49 1.93
CA VAL A 350 0.50 -17.49 0.87
C VAL A 350 1.04 -16.17 1.41
N SER A 351 0.62 -15.75 2.62
CA SER A 351 1.19 -14.56 3.28
C SER A 351 2.69 -14.70 3.55
N HIS A 352 3.19 -15.89 3.85
CA HIS A 352 4.61 -16.15 4.03
C HIS A 352 5.38 -16.18 2.70
N VAL A 353 4.77 -16.72 1.64
CA VAL A 353 5.33 -16.66 0.27
C VAL A 353 5.47 -15.20 -0.15
N TRP A 354 4.45 -14.35 0.05
CA TRP A 354 4.54 -12.92 -0.26
C TRP A 354 5.62 -12.22 0.56
N SER A 355 5.70 -12.49 1.86
CA SER A 355 6.76 -11.93 2.72
C SER A 355 8.17 -12.33 2.26
N HIS A 356 8.31 -13.50 1.64
CA HIS A 356 9.56 -13.96 1.05
C HIS A 356 9.84 -13.22 -0.27
N MET A 357 8.83 -13.10 -1.14
CA MET A 357 8.92 -12.36 -2.41
C MET A 357 9.25 -10.88 -2.22
N ASP A 358 8.76 -10.24 -1.16
CA ASP A 358 9.03 -8.82 -0.85
C ASP A 358 10.53 -8.55 -0.69
N ARG A 359 11.32 -9.57 -0.31
CA ARG A 359 12.77 -9.47 -0.13
C ARG A 359 13.55 -9.52 -1.45
N TRP A 360 12.91 -9.96 -2.54
CA TRP A 360 13.52 -9.99 -3.86
C TRP A 360 13.65 -8.61 -4.51
N GLY A 361 13.06 -7.58 -3.90
CA GLY A 361 13.05 -6.23 -4.46
C GLY A 361 12.19 -6.13 -5.71
N ILE A 362 12.55 -5.25 -6.63
CA ILE A 362 11.76 -4.93 -7.82
C ILE A 362 12.15 -5.88 -8.97
N ALA A 363 11.16 -6.47 -9.64
CA ALA A 363 11.38 -7.41 -10.76
C ALA A 363 11.82 -6.72 -12.07
N GLY A 364 11.75 -5.39 -12.14
CA GLY A 364 11.99 -4.57 -13.34
C GLY A 364 10.72 -3.85 -13.83
N ALA A 365 10.88 -2.88 -14.74
CA ALA A 365 9.78 -2.09 -15.28
C ALA A 365 8.72 -2.98 -15.96
N GLY A 366 7.44 -2.71 -15.68
CA GLY A 366 6.32 -3.49 -16.25
C GLY A 366 6.35 -4.97 -15.92
N SER A 367 7.10 -5.39 -14.90
CA SER A 367 7.33 -6.79 -14.58
C SER A 367 6.97 -7.12 -13.14
N TYR A 368 6.64 -8.37 -12.86
CA TYR A 368 6.32 -8.84 -11.52
C TYR A 368 7.01 -10.16 -11.19
N TRP A 369 7.24 -10.39 -9.90
CA TRP A 369 7.75 -11.67 -9.42
C TRP A 369 6.65 -12.73 -9.41
N LYS A 370 6.90 -13.84 -10.11
CA LYS A 370 6.07 -15.04 -10.09
C LYS A 370 6.83 -16.16 -9.37
N PRO A 371 6.47 -16.50 -8.12
CA PRO A 371 7.17 -17.54 -7.39
C PRO A 371 6.89 -18.93 -8.01
N VAL A 372 7.94 -19.74 -8.08
CA VAL A 372 7.83 -21.17 -8.40
C VAL A 372 8.18 -21.95 -7.14
N LEU A 373 7.20 -22.61 -6.55
CA LEU A 373 7.37 -23.38 -5.33
C LEU A 373 7.96 -24.74 -5.69
N MET A 374 9.21 -24.98 -5.29
CA MET A 374 9.92 -26.24 -5.44
C MET A 374 9.75 -27.05 -4.15
N VAL A 375 8.79 -27.98 -4.17
CA VAL A 375 8.35 -28.71 -2.97
C VAL A 375 9.01 -30.08 -2.89
N GLU A 376 9.84 -30.29 -1.87
CA GLU A 376 10.32 -31.59 -1.41
C GLU A 376 9.26 -32.21 -0.51
N VAL A 377 8.76 -33.39 -0.86
CA VAL A 377 7.65 -34.04 -0.15
C VAL A 377 8.22 -35.18 0.69
N ALA A 378 7.93 -35.19 1.99
CA ALA A 378 8.26 -36.32 2.86
C ALA A 378 7.39 -37.54 2.53
N ASP A 379 7.86 -38.74 2.88
CA ASP A 379 7.21 -40.02 2.51
C ASP A 379 5.75 -40.13 2.97
N ASP A 380 5.40 -39.46 4.08
CA ASP A 380 4.06 -39.44 4.67
C ASP A 380 3.21 -38.21 4.27
N ALA A 381 3.75 -37.30 3.46
CA ALA A 381 3.15 -36.00 3.17
C ALA A 381 2.52 -35.88 1.77
N GLU A 382 2.40 -37.00 1.04
CA GLU A 382 1.92 -37.03 -0.34
C GLU A 382 0.52 -36.41 -0.50
N GLN A 383 -0.39 -36.77 0.40
CA GLN A 383 -1.75 -36.22 0.39
C GLN A 383 -1.76 -34.70 0.60
N ARG A 384 -0.92 -34.19 1.52
CA ARG A 384 -0.81 -32.74 1.79
C ARG A 384 -0.27 -31.99 0.57
N PHE A 385 0.69 -32.56 -0.14
CA PHE A 385 1.20 -31.98 -1.37
C PHE A 385 0.13 -31.89 -2.47
N LEU A 386 -0.66 -32.95 -2.66
CA LEU A 386 -1.75 -32.96 -3.65
C LEU A 386 -2.84 -31.93 -3.31
N GLU A 387 -3.23 -31.83 -2.04
CA GLU A 387 -4.16 -30.81 -1.56
C GLU A 387 -3.61 -29.39 -1.78
N LEU A 388 -2.33 -29.15 -1.46
CA LEU A 388 -1.67 -27.86 -1.69
C LEU A 388 -1.66 -27.47 -3.17
N LYS A 389 -1.27 -28.41 -4.05
CA LYS A 389 -1.25 -28.20 -5.50
C LYS A 389 -2.65 -27.87 -6.03
N SER A 390 -3.65 -28.58 -5.54
CA SER A 390 -5.04 -28.41 -5.93
C SER A 390 -5.64 -27.08 -5.45
N LEU A 391 -5.33 -26.66 -4.22
CA LEU A 391 -5.79 -25.38 -3.65
C LEU A 391 -5.18 -24.17 -4.35
N LEU A 392 -3.91 -24.26 -4.74
CA LEU A 392 -3.17 -23.20 -5.43
C LEU A 392 -3.33 -23.24 -6.96
N ASP A 393 -4.09 -24.20 -7.48
CA ASP A 393 -4.36 -24.24 -8.91
C ASP A 393 -5.04 -22.93 -9.37
N SER A 394 -4.61 -22.39 -10.51
CA SER A 394 -5.06 -21.09 -11.04
C SER A 394 -4.87 -19.88 -10.09
N SER A 395 -4.08 -20.01 -9.03
CA SER A 395 -3.74 -18.89 -8.12
C SER A 395 -2.67 -17.95 -8.68
N GLY A 396 -1.99 -18.36 -9.76
CA GLY A 396 -0.82 -17.66 -10.32
C GLY A 396 0.51 -18.05 -9.66
N ILE A 397 0.47 -18.72 -8.50
CA ILE A 397 1.64 -19.34 -7.86
C ILE A 397 1.81 -20.74 -8.44
N GLU A 398 3.00 -21.02 -8.99
CA GLU A 398 3.28 -22.30 -9.59
C GLU A 398 3.83 -23.28 -8.56
N VAL A 399 3.29 -24.50 -8.50
CA VAL A 399 3.71 -25.54 -7.55
C VAL A 399 4.32 -26.71 -8.32
N ARG A 400 5.61 -26.96 -8.09
CA ARG A 400 6.35 -28.07 -8.70
C ARG A 400 6.88 -29.00 -7.61
N ARG A 401 6.82 -30.31 -7.88
CA ARG A 401 7.55 -31.27 -7.06
C ARG A 401 9.05 -31.12 -7.35
N ASN A 402 9.85 -31.01 -6.31
CA ASN A 402 11.30 -31.07 -6.40
C ASN A 402 11.71 -32.55 -6.31
N THR A 403 11.84 -33.21 -7.45
CA THR A 403 12.52 -34.51 -7.52
C THR A 403 14.01 -34.25 -7.44
N ARG A 404 14.66 -34.79 -6.40
CA ARG A 404 16.12 -34.73 -6.26
C ARG A 404 16.83 -35.32 -7.46
#